data_AF-A0A9E1UFR9-F1
#
_entry.id   AF-A0A9E1UFR9-F1
#
_cell.length_a   1.000
_cell.length_b   1.000
_cell.length_c   1.000
_cell.angle_alpha   90.00
_cell.angle_beta   90.00
_cell.angle_gamma   90.00
#
_symmetry.space_group_name_H-M   'P 1'
#
loop_
_entity.id
_entity.type
_entity.pdbx_description
1 polymer ?
#
loop_
_entity_poly.entity_id
_entity_poly.type
_entity_poly.pdbx_seq_one_letter_code
_entity_poly.pdbx_strand_id
1 'polypeptide(L)'
;MTTSIVIIIIGLLGSAFISATEAAVLGASRYRIEHRGEEGDKRAPLVVKIFQQYEKFFGTILLVGNLFNIMVATVGTTLAISAIGDDGKATLLSTVAATGVATIAIVIVGELTPKTLAVLAPEKWSLMTARVVLILMKITWPVVFVFTLVPRGVTRLIGGKESLASPIVTSGELRTLIDLGESEGT
;
A
#
# COMPACT_ATOMS: atom_id res chain seq x y z
N MET A 1 25.83 7.76 -12.96
CA MET A 1 24.65 7.46 -13.80
C MET A 1 24.12 6.05 -13.59
N THR A 2 24.93 4.99 -13.70
CA THR A 2 24.47 3.58 -13.54
C THR A 2 23.82 3.29 -12.19
N THR A 3 24.41 3.78 -11.09
CA THR A 3 23.86 3.64 -9.73
C THR A 3 22.50 4.30 -9.58
N SER A 4 22.32 5.51 -10.12
CA SER A 4 21.05 6.24 -10.09
C SER A 4 19.94 5.48 -10.82
N ILE A 5 20.25 4.88 -11.97
CA ILE A 5 19.29 4.09 -12.76
C ILE A 5 18.86 2.83 -11.97
N VAL A 6 19.81 2.14 -11.35
CA VAL A 6 19.50 0.96 -10.52
C VAL A 6 18.58 1.34 -9.35
N ILE A 7 18.86 2.45 -8.68
CA ILE A 7 18.01 2.94 -7.57
C ILE A 7 16.60 3.29 -8.06
N ILE A 8 16.48 3.95 -9.23
CA ILE A 8 15.17 4.26 -9.83
C ILE A 8 14.38 2.99 -10.15
N ILE A 9 15.03 1.97 -10.74
CA ILE A 9 14.37 0.70 -11.06
C ILE A 9 13.90 0.00 -9.78
N ILE A 10 14.76 -0.10 -8.77
CA ILE A 10 14.38 -0.68 -7.48
C ILE A 10 13.23 0.11 -6.84
N GLY A 11 13.28 1.44 -6.91
CA GLY A 11 12.23 2.31 -6.41
C GLY A 11 10.89 2.09 -7.12
N LEU A 12 10.87 2.01 -8.44
CA LEU A 12 9.66 1.75 -9.22
C LEU A 12 9.08 0.36 -8.92
N LEU A 13 9.93 -0.67 -8.83
CA LEU A 13 9.50 -2.02 -8.45
C LEU A 13 8.96 -2.08 -7.02
N GLY A 14 9.61 -1.37 -6.10
CA GLY A 14 9.17 -1.23 -4.72
C GLY A 14 7.81 -0.54 -4.62
N SER A 15 7.63 0.60 -5.30
CA SER A 15 6.34 1.28 -5.41
C SER A 15 5.28 0.35 -5.98
N ALA A 16 5.57 -0.31 -7.10
CA ALA A 16 4.64 -1.21 -7.76
C ALA A 16 4.18 -2.34 -6.85
N PHE A 17 5.10 -2.95 -6.12
CA PHE A 17 4.79 -3.98 -5.13
C PHE A 17 3.87 -3.46 -4.03
N ILE A 18 4.18 -2.30 -3.45
CA ILE A 18 3.39 -1.71 -2.36
C ILE A 18 1.99 -1.32 -2.85
N SER A 19 1.88 -0.65 -4.00
CA SER A 19 0.61 -0.24 -4.57
C SER A 19 -0.26 -1.43 -5.01
N ALA A 20 0.33 -2.47 -5.60
CA ALA A 20 -0.40 -3.71 -5.90
C ALA A 20 -0.90 -4.40 -4.62
N THR A 21 -0.04 -4.47 -3.58
CA THR A 21 -0.40 -5.08 -2.31
C THR A 21 -1.52 -4.31 -1.61
N GLU A 22 -1.46 -2.99 -1.61
CA GLU A 22 -2.53 -2.12 -1.12
C GLU A 22 -3.85 -2.48 -1.79
N ALA A 23 -3.93 -2.39 -3.12
CA ALA A 23 -5.15 -2.65 -3.86
C ALA A 23 -5.65 -4.10 -3.66
N ALA A 24 -4.75 -5.07 -3.59
CA ALA A 24 -5.11 -6.47 -3.35
C ALA A 24 -5.71 -6.69 -1.96
N VAL A 25 -5.08 -6.17 -0.90
CA VAL A 25 -5.57 -6.32 0.47
C VAL A 25 -6.89 -5.57 0.64
N LEU A 26 -7.02 -4.37 0.09
CA LEU A 26 -8.26 -3.59 0.16
C LEU A 26 -9.40 -4.20 -0.67
N GLY A 27 -9.09 -4.86 -1.79
CA GLY A 27 -10.07 -5.51 -2.65
C GLY A 27 -10.41 -6.95 -2.26
N ALA A 28 -9.65 -7.58 -1.35
CA ALA A 28 -9.84 -8.97 -0.97
C ALA A 28 -11.04 -9.11 -0.01
N SER A 29 -11.90 -10.10 -0.27
CA SER A 29 -12.99 -10.43 0.65
C SER A 29 -12.43 -11.20 1.86
N ARG A 30 -12.69 -10.68 3.06
CA ARG A 30 -12.30 -11.35 4.32
C ARG A 30 -12.87 -12.76 4.41
N TYR A 31 -14.15 -12.94 4.11
CA TYR A 31 -14.82 -14.24 4.09
C TYR A 31 -14.11 -15.23 3.16
N ARG A 32 -13.80 -14.84 1.91
CA ARG A 32 -13.11 -15.72 0.96
C ARG A 32 -11.70 -16.10 1.42
N ILE A 33 -11.00 -15.19 2.09
CA ILE A 33 -9.67 -15.47 2.67
C ILE A 33 -9.78 -16.43 3.86
N GLU A 34 -10.75 -16.24 4.75
CA GLU A 34 -10.97 -17.16 5.88
C GLU A 34 -11.30 -18.57 5.38
N HIS A 35 -12.20 -18.68 4.39
CA HIS A 35 -12.55 -19.95 3.75
C HIS A 35 -11.34 -20.64 3.09
N ARG A 36 -10.46 -19.90 2.40
CA ARG A 36 -9.19 -20.43 1.87
C ARG A 36 -8.31 -21.04 2.96
N GLY A 37 -8.37 -20.50 4.18
CA GLY A 37 -7.66 -21.03 5.33
C GLY A 37 -8.24 -22.37 5.81
N GLU A 38 -9.56 -22.51 5.79
CA GLU A 38 -10.26 -23.77 6.08
C GLU A 38 -9.94 -24.84 5.03
N GLU A 39 -9.81 -24.45 3.76
CA GLU A 39 -9.34 -25.31 2.66
C GLU A 39 -7.84 -25.67 2.76
N GLY A 40 -7.11 -25.14 3.75
CA GLY A 40 -5.72 -25.50 4.04
C GLY A 40 -4.65 -24.52 3.55
N ASP A 41 -5.02 -23.35 3.01
CA ASP A 41 -4.03 -22.32 2.66
C ASP A 41 -3.41 -21.69 3.92
N LYS A 42 -2.15 -22.07 4.20
CA LYS A 42 -1.37 -21.56 5.34
C LYS A 42 -1.10 -20.05 5.30
N ARG A 43 -1.37 -19.36 4.19
CA ARG A 43 -1.19 -17.91 4.03
C ARG A 43 -2.44 -17.14 4.44
N ALA A 44 -3.62 -17.75 4.40
CA ALA A 44 -4.88 -17.09 4.76
C ALA A 44 -4.86 -16.48 6.18
N PRO A 45 -4.39 -17.20 7.23
CA PRO A 45 -4.29 -16.61 8.57
C PRO A 45 -3.40 -15.37 8.65
N LEU A 46 -2.42 -15.24 7.75
CA LEU A 46 -1.54 -14.07 7.68
C LEU A 46 -2.28 -12.86 7.13
N VAL A 47 -3.11 -13.04 6.11
CA VAL A 47 -3.95 -11.98 5.55
C VAL A 47 -5.03 -11.57 6.56
N VAL A 48 -5.64 -12.52 7.26
CA VAL A 48 -6.59 -12.22 8.36
C VAL A 48 -5.93 -11.37 9.44
N LYS A 49 -4.67 -11.65 9.79
CA LYS A 49 -3.90 -10.83 10.73
C LYS A 49 -3.66 -9.40 10.22
N ILE A 50 -3.47 -9.23 8.91
CA ILE A 50 -3.36 -7.91 8.28
C ILE A 50 -4.68 -7.15 8.43
N PHE A 51 -5.82 -7.79 8.14
CA PHE A 51 -7.15 -7.19 8.31
C PHE A 51 -7.42 -6.75 9.75
N GLN A 52 -7.00 -7.55 10.75
CA GLN A 52 -7.14 -7.21 12.16
C GLN A 52 -6.26 -6.01 12.59
N GLN A 53 -5.20 -5.70 11.84
CA GLN A 53 -4.25 -4.64 12.14
C GLN A 53 -4.27 -3.55 11.06
N TYR A 54 -5.47 -3.21 10.58
CA TYR A 54 -5.68 -2.32 9.44
C TYR A 54 -4.99 -0.95 9.59
N GLU A 55 -5.06 -0.31 10.78
CA GLU A 55 -4.35 0.95 11.05
C GLU A 55 -2.84 0.81 10.83
N LYS A 56 -2.24 -0.29 11.33
CA LYS A 56 -0.81 -0.56 11.16
C LYS A 56 -0.46 -0.84 9.71
N PHE A 57 -1.32 -1.60 9.02
CA PHE A 57 -1.18 -1.92 7.61
C PHE A 57 -1.20 -0.65 6.76
N PHE A 58 -2.25 0.17 6.89
CA PHE A 58 -2.42 1.39 6.11
C PHE A 58 -1.24 2.36 6.32
N GLY A 59 -0.85 2.57 7.58
CA GLY A 59 0.31 3.41 7.88
C GLY A 59 1.63 2.86 7.31
N THR A 60 1.79 1.53 7.26
CA THR A 60 2.97 0.88 6.67
C THR A 60 3.03 1.06 5.17
N ILE A 61 1.92 0.76 4.48
CA ILE A 61 1.84 0.89 3.02
C ILE A 61 2.07 2.33 2.60
N LEU A 62 1.46 3.29 3.28
CA LEU A 62 1.63 4.72 2.99
C LEU A 62 3.08 5.15 3.20
N LEU A 63 3.72 4.75 4.30
CA LEU A 63 5.12 5.09 4.57
C LEU A 63 6.07 4.51 3.54
N VAL A 64 5.96 3.22 3.26
CA VAL A 64 6.90 2.51 2.36
C VAL A 64 6.68 2.90 0.90
N GLY A 65 5.41 3.07 0.48
CA GLY A 65 5.08 3.53 -0.87
C GLY A 65 5.64 4.93 -1.12
N ASN A 66 5.38 5.87 -0.20
CA ASN A 66 5.91 7.23 -0.32
C ASN A 66 7.44 7.26 -0.30
N LEU A 67 8.10 6.41 0.48
CA LEU A 67 9.56 6.30 0.48
C LEU A 67 10.09 5.95 -0.91
N PHE A 68 9.53 4.94 -1.57
CA PHE A 68 9.94 4.55 -2.91
C PHE A 68 9.62 5.61 -3.96
N ASN A 69 8.46 6.25 -3.89
CA ASN A 69 8.10 7.35 -4.79
C ASN A 69 9.05 8.54 -4.67
N ILE A 70 9.34 8.98 -3.44
CA ILE A 70 10.26 10.07 -3.17
C ILE A 70 11.68 9.69 -3.61
N MET A 71 12.09 8.44 -3.42
CA MET A 71 13.38 7.94 -3.90
C MET A 71 13.49 8.04 -5.42
N VAL A 72 12.49 7.58 -6.17
CA VAL A 72 12.45 7.69 -7.64
C VAL A 72 12.46 9.14 -8.08
N ALA A 73 11.62 10.00 -7.47
CA ALA A 73 11.54 11.41 -7.82
C ALA A 73 12.87 12.14 -7.54
N THR A 74 13.47 11.93 -6.37
CA THR A 74 14.71 12.61 -5.96
C THR A 74 15.89 12.19 -6.82
N VAL A 75 16.07 10.88 -7.02
CA VAL A 75 17.17 10.36 -7.84
C VAL A 75 16.94 10.65 -9.32
N GLY A 76 15.70 10.58 -9.80
CA GLY A 76 15.31 10.94 -11.16
C GLY A 76 15.60 12.39 -11.48
N THR A 77 15.20 13.32 -10.59
CA THR A 77 15.50 14.74 -10.74
C THR A 77 17.00 15.02 -10.71
N THR A 78 17.74 14.39 -9.79
CA THR A 78 19.21 14.54 -9.73
C THR A 78 19.88 14.04 -11.01
N LEU A 79 19.45 12.88 -11.52
CA LEU A 79 19.98 12.31 -12.76
C LEU A 79 19.67 13.19 -13.97
N ALA A 80 18.45 13.70 -14.08
CA ALA A 80 18.05 14.58 -15.18
C ALA A 80 18.83 15.90 -15.17
N ILE A 81 19.02 16.51 -14.00
CA ILE A 81 19.86 17.71 -13.85
C ILE A 81 21.29 17.43 -14.30
N SER A 82 21.87 16.30 -13.87
CA SER A 82 23.24 15.92 -14.24
C SER A 82 23.41 15.59 -15.73
N ALA A 83 22.34 15.18 -16.42
CA ALA A 83 22.37 14.86 -17.84
C ALA A 83 22.20 16.09 -18.74
N ILE A 84 21.58 17.16 -18.23
CA ILE A 84 21.30 18.39 -18.98
C ILE A 84 22.40 19.45 -18.79
N GLY A 85 23.12 19.42 -17.66
CA GLY A 85 24.06 20.48 -17.30
C GLY A 85 25.54 20.11 -17.43
N ASP A 86 26.16 20.46 -18.56
CA ASP A 86 27.62 20.72 -18.62
C ASP A 86 27.96 22.16 -18.13
N ASP A 87 26.98 23.07 -18.11
CA ASP A 87 27.16 24.49 -17.72
C ASP A 87 26.60 24.85 -16.31
N GLY A 88 26.27 23.87 -15.48
CA GLY A 88 25.99 24.08 -14.05
C GLY A 88 24.71 24.84 -13.68
N LYS A 89 23.84 25.19 -14.64
CA LYS A 89 22.53 25.82 -14.35
C LYS A 89 21.38 24.84 -14.63
N ALA A 90 21.01 24.06 -13.62
CA ALA A 90 19.68 23.47 -13.56
C ALA A 90 18.66 24.61 -13.67
N THR A 91 18.07 24.80 -14.84
CA THR A 91 17.02 25.80 -15.01
C THR A 91 15.77 25.30 -14.32
N LEU A 92 14.97 26.22 -13.78
CA LEU A 92 13.62 25.92 -13.27
C LEU A 92 12.83 25.02 -14.24
N LEU A 93 12.97 25.28 -15.55
CA LEU A 93 12.33 24.48 -16.60
C LEU A 93 12.80 23.02 -16.62
N SER A 94 14.12 22.77 -16.52
CA SER A 94 14.67 21.40 -16.50
C SER A 94 14.23 20.60 -15.28
N THR A 95 14.18 21.23 -14.09
CA THR A 95 13.71 20.58 -12.86
C THR A 95 12.23 20.25 -12.93
N VAL A 96 11.41 21.16 -13.45
CA VAL A 96 9.96 20.93 -13.64
C VAL A 96 9.71 19.80 -14.64
N ALA A 97 10.42 19.79 -15.78
CA ALA A 97 10.31 18.73 -16.77
C ALA A 97 10.72 17.36 -16.20
N ALA A 98 11.85 17.29 -15.49
CA ALA A 98 12.32 16.07 -14.83
C ALA A 98 11.33 15.54 -13.79
N THR A 99 10.77 16.44 -12.97
CA THR A 99 9.75 16.09 -11.96
C THR A 99 8.47 15.57 -12.63
N GLY A 100 8.05 16.18 -13.74
CA GLY A 100 6.90 15.72 -14.53
C GLY A 100 7.11 14.31 -15.08
N VAL A 101 8.27 14.04 -15.68
CA VAL A 101 8.62 12.71 -16.21
C VAL A 101 8.66 11.66 -15.08
N ALA A 102 9.31 11.98 -13.95
CA ALA A 102 9.37 11.08 -12.80
C ALA A 102 7.97 10.78 -12.24
N THR A 103 7.11 11.81 -12.12
CA THR A 103 5.71 11.64 -11.69
C THR A 103 4.94 10.72 -12.61
N ILE A 104 5.02 10.93 -13.93
CA ILE A 104 4.34 10.07 -14.92
C ILE A 104 4.84 8.62 -14.80
N ALA A 105 6.15 8.42 -14.67
CA ALA A 105 6.73 7.09 -14.53
C ALA A 105 6.25 6.39 -13.25
N ILE A 106 6.24 7.09 -12.11
CA ILE A 106 5.73 6.58 -10.83
C ILE A 106 4.24 6.25 -10.95
N VAL A 107 3.42 7.16 -11.47
CA VAL A 107 1.97 6.95 -11.56
C VAL A 107 1.66 5.78 -12.46
N ILE A 108 2.26 5.66 -13.64
CA ILE A 108 1.94 4.57 -14.57
C ILE A 108 2.51 3.25 -14.05
N VAL A 109 3.84 3.19 -13.83
CA VAL A 109 4.55 1.94 -13.56
C VAL A 109 4.48 1.56 -12.09
N GLY A 110 4.61 2.53 -11.19
CA GLY A 110 4.67 2.33 -9.75
C GLY A 110 3.32 2.25 -9.06
N GLU A 111 2.25 2.83 -9.61
CA GLU A 111 0.97 2.93 -8.91
C GLU A 111 -0.23 2.38 -9.70
N LEU A 112 -0.60 3.02 -10.81
CA LEU A 112 -1.83 2.78 -11.55
C LEU A 112 -1.87 1.39 -12.17
N THR A 113 -0.84 1.01 -12.93
CA THR A 113 -0.79 -0.31 -13.57
C THR A 113 -0.78 -1.44 -12.53
N PRO A 114 0.09 -1.43 -11.50
CA PRO A 114 0.09 -2.47 -10.47
C PRO A 114 -1.23 -2.57 -9.69
N LYS A 115 -1.85 -1.44 -9.33
CA LYS A 115 -3.17 -1.43 -8.66
C LYS A 115 -4.24 -2.07 -9.53
N THR A 116 -4.30 -1.68 -10.81
CA THR A 116 -5.30 -2.20 -11.74
C THR A 116 -5.17 -3.72 -11.91
N LEU A 117 -3.94 -4.23 -12.02
CA LEU A 117 -3.69 -5.67 -12.14
C LEU A 117 -4.00 -6.43 -10.84
N ALA A 118 -3.73 -5.83 -9.68
CA ALA A 118 -3.97 -6.46 -8.39
C ALA A 118 -5.46 -6.68 -8.10
N VAL A 119 -6.31 -5.73 -8.50
CA VAL A 119 -7.77 -5.81 -8.33
C VAL A 119 -8.42 -6.94 -9.14
N LEU A 120 -7.76 -7.44 -10.20
CA LEU A 120 -8.27 -8.58 -10.98
C LEU A 120 -8.17 -9.92 -10.22
N ALA A 121 -7.28 -10.02 -9.23
CA ALA A 121 -7.09 -11.23 -8.43
C ALA A 121 -6.67 -10.90 -6.98
N PRO A 122 -7.52 -10.18 -6.22
CA PRO A 122 -7.13 -9.56 -4.97
C PRO A 122 -6.80 -10.59 -3.89
N GLU A 123 -7.52 -11.71 -3.82
CA GLU A 123 -7.22 -12.80 -2.88
C GLU A 123 -5.86 -13.43 -3.17
N LYS A 124 -5.56 -13.71 -4.45
CA LYS A 124 -4.28 -14.33 -4.84
C LYS A 124 -3.11 -13.42 -4.48
N TRP A 125 -3.21 -12.13 -4.80
CA TRP A 125 -2.16 -11.15 -4.53
C TRP A 125 -1.99 -10.91 -3.02
N SER A 126 -3.08 -10.77 -2.26
CA SER A 126 -3.01 -10.59 -0.81
C SER A 126 -2.37 -11.80 -0.12
N LEU A 127 -2.76 -13.03 -0.49
CA LEU A 127 -2.16 -14.26 0.03
C LEU A 127 -0.65 -14.34 -0.30
N MET A 128 -0.26 -14.01 -1.53
CA MET A 128 1.13 -14.07 -1.96
C MET A 128 2.03 -13.06 -1.23
N THR A 129 1.52 -11.87 -0.94
CA THR A 129 2.28 -10.77 -0.35
C THR A 129 2.22 -10.73 1.18
N ALA A 130 1.28 -11.46 1.80
CA ALA A 130 0.98 -11.40 3.23
C ALA A 130 2.21 -11.47 4.17
N ARG A 131 3.14 -12.39 3.90
CA ARG A 131 4.35 -12.56 4.74
C ARG A 131 5.24 -11.32 4.70
N VAL A 132 5.49 -10.79 3.50
CA VAL A 132 6.33 -9.61 3.31
C VAL A 132 5.70 -8.41 3.99
N VAL A 133 4.39 -8.23 3.82
CA VAL A 133 3.64 -7.14 4.46
C VAL A 133 3.71 -7.21 5.97
N LEU A 134 3.52 -8.38 6.58
CA LEU A 134 3.61 -8.51 8.04
C LEU A 134 5.01 -8.20 8.58
N ILE A 135 6.06 -8.55 7.83
CA ILE A 135 7.44 -8.19 8.19
C ILE A 135 7.62 -6.67 8.09
N LEU A 136 7.17 -6.06 6.99
CA LEU A 136 7.21 -4.61 6.82
C LEU A 136 6.47 -3.92 7.96
N MET A 137 5.24 -4.34 8.27
CA MET A 137 4.43 -3.80 9.37
C MET A 137 5.16 -3.87 10.71
N LYS A 138 5.88 -4.96 10.99
CA LYS A 138 6.66 -5.10 12.22
C LYS A 138 7.84 -4.11 12.27
N ILE A 139 8.55 -3.95 11.15
CA ILE A 139 9.75 -3.09 11.05
C ILE A 139 9.37 -1.61 11.08
N THR A 140 8.30 -1.22 10.38
CA THR A 140 7.86 0.17 10.24
C THR A 140 7.00 0.64 11.41
N TRP A 141 6.45 -0.28 12.21
CA TRP A 141 5.58 0.07 13.35
C TRP A 141 6.09 1.19 14.26
N PRO A 142 7.37 1.23 14.72
CA PRO A 142 7.83 2.33 15.58
C PRO A 142 7.68 3.71 14.93
N VAL A 143 7.92 3.81 13.62
CA VAL A 143 7.78 5.06 12.86
C VAL A 143 6.31 5.36 12.58
N VAL A 144 5.56 4.36 12.13
CA VAL A 144 4.13 4.48 11.83
C VAL A 144 3.34 4.90 13.07
N PHE A 145 3.65 4.33 14.24
CA PHE A 145 2.99 4.68 15.50
C PHE A 145 3.12 6.17 15.80
N VAL A 146 4.30 6.77 15.63
CA VAL A 146 4.49 8.22 15.82
C VAL A 146 3.60 9.01 14.85
N PHE A 147 3.52 8.58 13.59
CA PHE A 147 2.64 9.22 12.61
C PHE A 147 1.15 9.07 12.93
N THR A 148 0.73 8.02 13.65
CA THR A 148 -0.67 7.90 14.08
C THR A 148 -1.05 8.86 15.22
N LEU A 149 -0.07 9.42 15.95
CA LEU A 149 -0.36 10.36 17.05
C LEU A 149 -0.97 11.67 16.53
N VAL A 150 -0.55 12.15 15.36
CA VAL A 150 -1.04 13.40 14.78
C VAL A 150 -2.52 13.29 14.36
N PRO A 151 -2.93 12.30 13.53
CA PRO A 151 -4.34 12.07 13.21
C PRO A 151 -5.20 11.89 14.46
N ARG A 152 -4.74 11.12 15.46
CA ARG A 152 -5.48 10.93 16.72
C ARG A 152 -5.68 12.24 17.47
N GLY A 153 -4.66 13.10 17.52
CA GLY A 153 -4.77 14.44 18.08
C GLY A 153 -5.80 15.29 17.36
N VAL A 154 -5.77 15.30 16.02
CA VAL A 154 -6.74 16.04 15.19
C VAL A 154 -8.15 15.51 15.39
N THR A 155 -8.37 14.18 15.40
CA THR A 155 -9.68 13.57 15.61
C THR A 155 -10.27 13.95 16.96
N ARG A 156 -9.46 14.00 18.03
CA ARG A 156 -9.91 14.44 19.36
C ARG A 156 -10.31 15.92 19.36
N LEU A 157 -9.57 16.78 18.65
CA LEU A 157 -9.86 18.21 18.57
C LEU A 157 -11.18 18.51 17.86
N ILE A 158 -11.55 17.70 16.85
CA ILE A 158 -12.82 17.84 16.12
C ILE A 158 -13.99 17.08 16.76
N GLY A 159 -13.80 16.51 17.95
CA GLY A 159 -14.84 15.79 18.69
C GLY A 159 -15.16 14.38 18.16
N GLY A 160 -14.29 13.81 17.32
CA GLY A 160 -14.45 12.44 16.80
C GLY A 160 -14.17 11.38 17.86
N LYS A 161 -15.00 10.34 17.92
CA LYS A 161 -14.72 9.13 18.71
C LYS A 161 -13.68 8.28 17.95
N GLU A 162 -12.62 7.87 18.64
CA GLU A 162 -11.58 7.00 18.07
C GLU A 162 -12.20 5.66 17.64
N SER A 163 -12.41 5.46 16.33
CA SER A 163 -12.69 4.15 15.76
C SER A 163 -11.93 3.99 14.45
N LEU A 164 -10.66 3.56 14.56
CA LEU A 164 -9.88 3.01 13.44
C LEU A 164 -9.88 1.47 13.48
N ALA A 165 -10.73 0.87 14.32
CA ALA A 165 -10.79 -0.57 14.51
C ALA A 165 -11.95 -1.16 13.69
N SER A 166 -11.56 -1.84 12.60
CA SER A 166 -12.37 -2.66 11.69
C SER A 166 -13.37 -1.91 10.78
N PRO A 167 -13.48 -2.29 9.49
CA PRO A 167 -14.66 -1.98 8.70
C PRO A 167 -15.87 -2.47 9.48
N ILE A 168 -16.82 -1.57 9.68
CA ILE A 168 -18.16 -1.84 10.15
C ILE A 168 -18.70 -2.98 9.28
N VAL A 169 -19.16 -4.08 9.91
CA VAL A 169 -19.87 -5.16 9.23
C VAL A 169 -20.90 -4.51 8.31
N THR A 170 -20.67 -4.61 7.01
CA THR A 170 -21.57 -3.97 6.04
C THR A 170 -22.89 -4.73 6.05
N SER A 171 -24.02 -4.07 5.79
CA SER A 171 -25.34 -4.72 5.83
C SER A 171 -25.44 -5.97 4.95
N GLY A 172 -24.57 -6.09 3.94
CA GLY A 172 -24.41 -7.30 3.12
C GLY A 172 -23.81 -8.49 3.88
N GLU A 173 -22.76 -8.29 4.69
CA GLU A 173 -22.18 -9.34 5.54
C GLU A 173 -23.16 -9.79 6.63
N LEU A 174 -24.00 -8.87 7.13
CA LEU A 174 -25.04 -9.20 8.11
C LEU A 174 -26.10 -10.15 7.51
N ARG A 175 -26.49 -9.95 6.24
CA ARG A 175 -27.41 -10.85 5.53
C ARG A 175 -26.80 -12.23 5.34
N THR A 176 -25.54 -12.31 4.93
CA THR A 176 -24.85 -13.59 4.75
C THR A 176 -24.75 -14.39 6.05
N LEU A 177 -24.55 -13.72 7.20
CA LEU A 177 -24.54 -14.38 8.51
C LEU A 177 -25.93 -14.86 8.96
N ILE A 178 -27.00 -14.14 8.59
CA ILE A 178 -28.38 -14.53 8.86
C ILE A 178 -28.77 -15.75 8.00
N ASP A 179 -28.48 -15.70 6.69
CA ASP A 179 -28.78 -16.79 5.76
C ASP A 179 -28.05 -18.09 6.17
N LEU A 180 -26.80 -17.98 6.64
CA LEU A 180 -26.02 -19.14 7.10
C LEU A 180 -26.61 -19.74 8.39
N GLY A 181 -27.03 -18.90 9.34
CA GLY A 181 -27.69 -19.33 10.57
C GLY A 181 -29.07 -19.96 10.36
N GLU A 182 -29.78 -19.57 9.30
CA GLU A 182 -31.05 -20.18 8.89
C GLU A 182 -30.82 -21.56 8.23
N SER A 183 -29.72 -21.73 7.47
CA SER A 183 -29.38 -23.00 6.83
C SER A 183 -28.83 -24.08 7.78
N GLU A 184 -28.25 -23.70 8.93
CA GLU A 184 -27.77 -24.64 9.95
C GLU A 184 -28.85 -24.97 11.01
N GLY A 185 -30.01 -24.31 10.94
CA GLY A 185 -31.13 -24.42 11.89
C GLY A 185 -32.30 -25.32 11.45
N THR A 186 -32.20 -26.00 10.31
CA THR A 186 -33.20 -26.97 9.80
C THR A 186 -32.53 -28.27 9.38
#